data_AF-A0AAN4Z8P9-F1
#
_entry.id   AF-A0AAN4Z8P9-F1
#
_cell.length_a   1.000
_cell.length_b   1.000
_cell.length_c   1.000
_cell.angle_alpha   90.00
_cell.angle_beta   90.00
_cell.angle_gamma   90.00
#
_symmetry.space_group_name_H-M   'P 1'
#
loop_
_entity.id
_entity.type
_entity.pdbx_description
1 polymer ?
#
loop_
_entity_poly.entity_id
_entity_poly.type
_entity_poly.pdbx_seq_one_letter_code
_entity_poly.pdbx_strand_id
1 'polypeptide(L)'
;AGGRLETRRPVRMMRKVAILAVLAQIAAAQLDTSACGRSKGCLFAPQGCNNQPAGCQLTMSYVVDGSDMVFELQGKPPGNGYMAIGFSKDMQMGDDSVSACASNQQILAYNEGKSVLPVNGTKHMLEGLTATNGESYCRIRRAISGNGSPRIFDLDQPYVIFLAYGPMNGNGIGYHQMNKWIMPRQALSSYSTTGGFNPNMSTPAANQLPTVRSNEDQLRVAHGICMSIGWMVFLSTGILFARFFRDHLPNTTPGGTKMWFHGHRIFQSIGVGLTIAGFVCIFVANDWRWSGPKAGATVEENQSWNSIHSICGLLACVIAWAQPLNAVFRCHPGERARFIFNWIHRFFGFGSWLLAAAAIMIACVHFDLMFSSRVSAFGLFIAFLAAFGLCLIVLQLLQCVGWIKQRRGAAGADMEMVQIGGQTRVVHANSNSGIRRLQAILFVPYIVVAWGTCIAICVLIGLKPIF
;
A
#
# COMPACT_ATOMS: atom_id res chain seq x y z
N ALA A 1 15.22 56.40 73.89
CA ALA A 1 15.44 56.14 72.44
C ALA A 1 16.08 54.76 72.30
N GLY A 2 15.40 53.80 71.68
CA GLY A 2 15.91 52.43 71.55
C GLY A 2 14.98 51.58 70.69
N GLY A 3 15.03 51.78 69.37
CA GLY A 3 14.32 50.95 68.40
C GLY A 3 15.23 49.85 67.86
N ARG A 4 14.89 48.59 68.13
CA ARG A 4 15.58 47.39 67.63
C ARG A 4 14.93 46.99 66.30
N LEU A 5 15.67 47.08 65.19
CA LEU A 5 15.28 46.59 63.88
C LEU A 5 15.31 45.05 63.86
N GLU A 6 14.14 44.40 63.81
CA GLU A 6 14.00 42.95 63.66
C GLU A 6 14.06 42.56 62.17
N THR A 7 15.11 41.85 61.79
CA THR A 7 15.37 41.26 60.49
C THR A 7 14.57 39.96 60.31
N ARG A 8 13.27 40.03 59.97
CA ARG A 8 12.44 38.86 59.62
C ARG A 8 11.84 38.96 58.21
N ARG A 9 12.65 38.98 57.16
CA ARG A 9 12.14 38.93 55.76
C ARG A 9 12.75 37.92 54.76
N PRO A 10 13.84 37.16 54.99
CA PRO A 10 14.37 36.30 53.92
C PRO A 10 13.72 34.89 53.82
N VAL A 11 13.24 34.30 54.93
CA VAL A 11 12.83 32.88 54.94
C VAL A 11 11.46 32.62 54.29
N ARG A 12 10.51 33.55 54.42
CA ARG A 12 9.17 33.43 53.79
C ARG A 12 9.20 33.62 52.28
N MET A 13 10.16 34.40 51.77
CA MET A 13 10.32 34.64 50.34
C MET A 13 10.99 33.43 49.66
N MET A 14 12.02 32.85 50.29
CA MET A 14 12.66 31.62 49.78
C MET A 14 11.71 30.41 49.75
N ARG A 15 10.82 30.23 50.74
CA ARG A 15 9.80 29.18 50.71
C ARG A 15 8.80 29.35 49.56
N LYS A 16 8.37 30.59 49.28
CA LYS A 16 7.44 30.87 48.16
C LYS A 16 8.11 30.68 46.80
N VAL A 17 9.39 31.06 46.66
CA VAL A 17 10.18 30.86 45.44
C VAL A 17 10.47 29.38 45.21
N ALA A 18 10.77 28.60 46.25
CA ALA A 18 10.96 27.15 46.13
C ALA A 18 9.65 26.43 45.77
N ILE A 19 8.51 26.83 46.35
CA ILE A 19 7.19 26.28 45.99
C ILE A 19 6.81 26.68 44.55
N LEU A 20 7.07 27.92 44.13
CA LEU A 20 6.88 28.35 42.74
C LEU A 20 7.82 27.64 41.75
N ALA A 21 9.06 27.33 42.14
CA ALA A 21 10.01 26.59 41.31
C ALA A 21 9.61 25.11 41.18
N VAL A 22 9.11 24.49 42.25
CA VAL A 22 8.57 23.12 42.23
C VAL A 22 7.23 23.07 41.46
N LEU A 23 6.37 24.08 41.59
CA LEU A 23 5.14 24.20 40.80
C LEU A 23 5.41 24.55 39.32
N ALA A 24 6.49 25.29 39.02
CA ALA A 24 6.92 25.58 37.66
C ALA A 24 7.58 24.36 36.98
N GLN A 25 8.21 23.45 37.74
CA GLN A 25 8.71 22.17 37.23
C GLN A 25 7.59 21.16 36.92
N ILE A 26 6.39 21.38 37.46
CA ILE A 26 5.18 20.62 37.09
C ILE A 26 4.57 21.15 35.78
N ALA A 27 4.99 22.33 35.29
CA ALA A 27 4.61 22.86 33.99
C ALA A 27 5.64 22.42 32.91
N ALA A 28 5.18 21.55 32.01
CA ALA A 28 5.87 21.06 30.80
C ALA A 28 6.96 19.99 31.01
N ALA A 29 6.57 18.79 31.51
CA ALA A 29 7.39 17.61 31.26
C ALA A 29 7.42 17.34 29.73
N GLN A 30 8.62 17.30 29.17
CA GLN A 30 8.92 17.08 27.75
C GLN A 30 10.06 16.08 27.62
N LEU A 31 10.16 15.41 26.47
CA LEU A 31 11.21 14.46 26.19
C LEU A 31 12.51 15.22 25.90
N ASP A 32 13.50 15.08 26.79
CA ASP A 32 14.84 15.64 26.56
C ASP A 32 15.60 14.81 25.51
N THR A 33 15.78 15.36 24.32
CA THR A 33 16.48 14.69 23.22
C THR A 33 18.01 14.81 23.33
N SER A 34 18.54 15.69 24.19
CA SER A 34 20.00 15.86 24.34
C SER A 34 20.68 14.67 25.02
N ALA A 35 19.91 13.89 25.77
CA ALA A 35 20.31 12.64 26.42
C ALA A 35 20.33 11.42 25.46
N CYS A 36 19.76 11.56 24.26
CA CYS A 36 19.72 10.49 23.27
C CYS A 36 21.11 10.04 22.85
N GLY A 37 21.34 8.73 22.81
CA GLY A 37 22.63 8.14 22.46
C GLY A 37 23.69 8.20 23.57
N ARG A 38 23.38 8.85 24.70
CA ARG A 38 24.28 8.97 25.87
C ARG A 38 23.77 8.14 27.04
N SER A 39 22.61 8.51 27.57
CA SER A 39 22.00 7.87 28.75
C SER A 39 20.69 7.14 28.43
N LYS A 40 20.11 7.37 27.24
CA LYS A 40 18.92 6.67 26.76
C LYS A 40 18.97 6.45 25.25
N GLY A 41 18.29 5.40 24.80
CA GLY A 41 18.05 5.16 23.38
C GLY A 41 16.90 6.03 22.88
N CYS A 42 16.95 6.45 21.62
CA CYS A 42 15.89 7.27 21.02
C CYS A 42 15.59 6.85 19.59
N LEU A 43 14.31 6.90 19.23
CA LEU A 43 13.79 6.67 17.90
C LEU A 43 12.96 7.88 17.47
N PHE A 44 13.19 8.33 16.24
CA PHE A 44 12.57 9.52 15.68
C PHE A 44 11.78 9.14 14.44
N ALA A 45 10.47 9.40 14.46
CA ALA A 45 9.57 9.08 13.36
C ALA A 45 9.08 10.35 12.65
N PRO A 46 9.19 10.46 11.31
CA PRO A 46 9.83 9.51 10.39
C PRO A 46 11.35 9.40 10.59
N GLN A 47 11.96 8.28 10.20
CA GLN A 47 13.40 8.04 10.40
C GLN A 47 14.26 9.20 9.85
N GLY A 48 15.20 9.70 10.66
CA GLY A 48 16.11 10.79 10.29
C GLY A 48 15.54 12.21 10.44
N CYS A 49 14.31 12.36 10.91
CA CYS A 49 13.69 13.67 11.12
C CYS A 49 14.38 14.54 12.19
N ASN A 50 15.22 13.95 13.05
CA ASN A 50 15.97 14.64 14.09
C ASN A 50 16.98 15.65 13.55
N ASN A 51 17.37 15.54 12.29
CA ASN A 51 18.25 16.50 11.62
C ASN A 51 17.49 17.72 11.06
N GLN A 52 16.17 17.82 11.30
CA GLN A 52 15.31 18.89 10.79
C GLN A 52 14.66 19.69 11.93
N PRO A 53 14.50 21.02 11.82
CA PRO A 53 14.02 21.89 12.91
C PRO A 53 12.59 21.62 13.42
N ALA A 54 11.77 20.84 12.71
CA ALA A 54 10.39 20.52 13.07
C ALA A 54 9.89 19.19 12.46
N GLY A 55 10.80 18.27 12.13
CA GLY A 55 10.49 17.14 11.25
C GLY A 55 9.78 15.95 11.90
N CYS A 56 9.90 15.78 13.22
CA CYS A 56 9.46 14.56 13.88
C CYS A 56 8.00 14.63 14.32
N GLN A 57 7.22 13.65 13.89
CA GLN A 57 5.81 13.50 14.23
C GLN A 57 5.61 12.72 15.53
N LEU A 58 6.51 11.77 15.80
CA LEU A 58 6.52 10.98 17.03
C LEU A 58 7.96 10.63 17.40
N THR A 59 8.32 10.84 18.65
CA THR A 59 9.63 10.51 19.21
C THR A 59 9.44 9.57 20.39
N MET A 60 10.24 8.51 20.43
CA MET A 60 10.29 7.55 21.53
C MET A 60 11.68 7.56 22.16
N SER A 61 11.78 7.58 23.49
CA SER A 61 13.00 7.23 24.21
C SER A 61 12.79 5.97 25.03
N TYR A 62 13.88 5.26 25.33
CA TYR A 62 13.85 4.08 26.19
C TYR A 62 15.11 3.95 27.04
N VAL A 63 14.94 3.46 28.26
CA VAL A 63 16.04 3.14 29.18
C VAL A 63 15.60 2.06 30.18
N VAL A 64 16.50 1.14 30.51
CA VAL A 64 16.31 0.16 31.59
C VAL A 64 16.53 0.84 32.93
N ASP A 65 15.61 0.62 33.86
CA ASP A 65 15.69 1.12 35.23
C ASP A 65 15.32 0.00 36.21
N GLY A 66 16.35 -0.71 36.69
CA GLY A 66 16.19 -1.91 37.52
C GLY A 66 15.57 -3.07 36.73
N SER A 67 14.44 -3.61 37.23
CA SER A 67 13.66 -4.66 36.56
C SER A 67 12.63 -4.13 35.55
N ASP A 68 12.58 -2.82 35.38
CA ASP A 68 11.60 -2.14 34.54
C ASP A 68 12.29 -1.43 33.38
N MET A 69 11.49 -1.13 32.36
CA MET A 69 11.85 -0.28 31.24
C MET A 69 10.99 0.98 31.29
N VAL A 70 11.65 2.12 31.12
CA VAL A 70 10.99 3.42 31.06
C VAL A 70 10.98 3.87 29.61
N PHE A 71 9.79 4.18 29.11
CA PHE A 71 9.55 4.74 27.80
C PHE A 71 9.05 6.18 27.94
N GLU A 72 9.54 7.06 27.08
CA GLU A 72 8.96 8.39 26.90
C GLU A 72 8.50 8.55 25.47
N LEU A 73 7.30 9.09 25.28
CA LEU A 73 6.71 9.38 23.99
C LEU A 73 6.40 10.87 23.90
N GLN A 74 6.74 11.47 22.77
CA GLN A 74 6.36 12.85 22.44
C GLN A 74 5.88 12.94 20.99
N GLY A 75 4.67 13.44 20.78
CA GLY A 75 4.06 13.52 19.46
C GLY A 75 2.77 14.33 19.46
N LYS A 76 2.07 14.36 18.32
CA LYS A 76 0.87 15.19 18.11
C LYS A 76 -0.37 14.35 17.80
N PRO A 77 -0.89 13.57 18.78
CA PRO A 77 -2.09 12.78 18.55
C PRO A 77 -3.30 13.69 18.27
N PRO A 78 -4.26 13.26 17.43
CA PRO A 78 -5.46 14.05 17.14
C PRO A 78 -6.38 14.11 18.38
N GLY A 79 -6.62 15.32 18.89
CA GLY A 79 -7.48 15.54 20.06
C GLY A 79 -6.97 14.81 21.30
N ASN A 80 -7.84 14.02 21.94
CA ASN A 80 -7.50 13.14 23.08
C ASN A 80 -7.00 11.75 22.62
N GLY A 81 -6.27 11.72 21.51
CA GLY A 81 -5.75 10.50 20.91
C GLY A 81 -4.65 9.81 21.73
N TYR A 82 -4.25 8.62 21.29
CA TYR A 82 -3.19 7.85 21.91
C TYR A 82 -1.86 7.99 21.16
N MET A 83 -0.76 7.70 21.86
CA MET A 83 0.53 7.34 21.26
C MET A 83 0.92 5.93 21.70
N ALA A 84 1.45 5.12 20.79
CA ALA A 84 1.72 3.70 21.01
C ALA A 84 3.09 3.26 20.49
N ILE A 85 3.62 2.26 21.18
CA ILE A 85 4.80 1.48 20.86
C ILE A 85 4.34 0.04 20.64
N GLY A 86 4.59 -0.51 19.45
CA GLY A 86 4.45 -1.93 19.15
C GLY A 86 5.82 -2.60 19.17
N PHE A 87 5.93 -3.70 19.91
CA PHE A 87 7.10 -4.56 19.93
C PHE A 87 6.81 -5.75 19.02
N SER A 88 7.45 -5.77 17.85
CA SER A 88 7.23 -6.79 16.83
C SER A 88 8.49 -7.60 16.55
N LYS A 89 8.29 -8.88 16.23
CA LYS A 89 9.39 -9.76 15.81
C LYS A 89 9.74 -9.56 14.33
N ASP A 90 8.82 -9.00 13.55
CA ASP A 90 8.96 -8.76 12.12
C ASP A 90 8.49 -7.33 11.74
N MET A 91 8.34 -7.07 10.44
CA MET A 91 7.97 -5.75 9.89
C MET A 91 6.46 -5.62 9.63
N GLN A 92 5.64 -6.55 10.15
CA GLN A 92 4.21 -6.62 9.92
C GLN A 92 3.44 -6.53 11.23
N MET A 93 2.41 -5.68 11.23
CA MET A 93 1.48 -5.64 12.36
C MET A 93 0.63 -6.92 12.37
N GLY A 94 0.65 -7.67 13.47
CA GLY A 94 -0.07 -8.94 13.55
C GLY A 94 0.15 -9.85 14.74
N ASP A 95 1.35 -9.85 15.32
CA ASP A 95 1.75 -10.58 16.54
C ASP A 95 2.62 -9.64 17.36
N ASP A 96 2.01 -8.57 17.88
CA ASP A 96 2.75 -7.48 18.51
C ASP A 96 2.24 -7.22 19.92
N SER A 97 3.16 -7.11 20.88
CA SER A 97 2.86 -6.57 22.20
C SER A 97 2.87 -5.04 22.12
N VAL A 98 1.89 -4.37 22.70
CA VAL A 98 1.68 -2.92 22.53
C VAL A 98 1.64 -2.22 23.90
N SER A 99 2.44 -1.17 24.03
CA SER A 99 2.37 -0.21 25.13
C SER A 99 1.96 1.15 24.59
N ALA A 100 0.88 1.70 25.11
CA ALA A 100 0.36 2.99 24.67
C ALA A 100 -0.09 3.85 25.85
N CYS A 101 -0.35 5.12 25.57
CA CYS A 101 -0.98 6.02 26.50
C CYS A 101 -1.85 7.06 25.79
N ALA A 102 -2.90 7.49 26.47
CA ALA A 102 -3.85 8.50 26.03
C ALA A 102 -4.49 9.17 27.26
N SER A 103 -4.68 10.50 27.24
CA SER A 103 -5.54 11.25 28.18
C SER A 103 -5.67 10.68 29.61
N ASN A 104 -4.54 10.53 30.31
CA ASN A 104 -4.37 10.01 31.69
C ASN A 104 -4.47 8.50 31.90
N GLN A 105 -4.46 7.71 30.83
CA GLN A 105 -4.49 6.26 30.90
C GLN A 105 -3.31 5.65 30.13
N GLN A 106 -2.67 4.66 30.75
CA GLN A 106 -1.81 3.71 30.06
C GLN A 106 -2.62 2.52 29.56
N ILE A 107 -2.30 2.05 28.35
CA ILE A 107 -2.97 0.94 27.70
C ILE A 107 -1.91 -0.10 27.37
N LEU A 108 -2.08 -1.31 27.91
CA LEU A 108 -1.32 -2.47 27.49
C LEU A 108 -2.23 -3.32 26.60
N ALA A 109 -1.75 -3.66 25.42
CA ALA A 109 -2.53 -4.39 24.44
C ALA A 109 -1.67 -5.38 23.66
N TYR A 110 -2.33 -6.20 22.85
CA TYR A 110 -1.73 -7.13 21.92
C TYR A 110 -2.48 -7.06 20.59
N ASN A 111 -1.73 -6.99 19.49
CA ASN A 111 -2.30 -7.03 18.15
C ASN A 111 -2.42 -8.48 17.69
N GLU A 112 -3.64 -8.89 17.38
CA GLU A 112 -3.92 -10.13 16.66
C GLU A 112 -4.37 -9.76 15.24
N GLY A 113 -3.44 -9.88 14.29
CA GLY A 113 -3.61 -9.24 12.98
C GLY A 113 -3.67 -7.72 13.13
N LYS A 114 -4.75 -7.11 12.64
CA LYS A 114 -4.98 -5.65 12.74
C LYS A 114 -5.96 -5.29 13.86
N SER A 115 -6.34 -6.26 14.68
CA SER A 115 -7.28 -6.08 15.78
C SER A 115 -6.51 -5.95 17.09
N VAL A 116 -6.84 -4.91 17.86
CA VAL A 116 -6.21 -4.63 19.14
C VAL A 116 -6.99 -5.30 20.27
N LEU A 117 -6.30 -6.08 21.09
CA LEU A 117 -6.86 -6.74 22.27
C LEU A 117 -6.21 -6.16 23.54
N PRO A 118 -6.96 -5.56 24.47
CA PRO A 118 -6.42 -5.16 25.77
C PRO A 118 -5.90 -6.38 26.54
N VAL A 119 -4.76 -6.22 27.22
CA VAL A 119 -4.16 -7.28 28.04
C VAL A 119 -3.78 -6.75 29.42
N ASN A 120 -3.91 -7.61 30.43
CA ASN A 120 -3.53 -7.34 31.81
C ASN A 120 -2.55 -8.43 32.26
N GLY A 121 -1.66 -8.12 33.22
CA GLY A 121 -0.81 -9.15 33.85
C GLY A 121 0.65 -8.78 34.06
N THR A 122 1.10 -7.60 33.62
CA THR A 122 2.42 -7.05 33.98
C THR A 122 2.31 -5.63 34.50
N LYS A 123 3.36 -5.18 35.21
CA LYS A 123 3.47 -3.79 35.67
C LYS A 123 3.52 -2.88 34.44
N HIS A 124 2.55 -1.98 34.33
CA HIS A 124 2.45 -0.98 33.28
C HIS A 124 1.81 0.27 33.87
N MET A 125 2.61 1.30 34.10
CA MET A 125 2.22 2.49 34.86
C MET A 125 2.51 3.76 34.05
N LEU A 126 1.58 4.71 34.11
CA LEU A 126 1.80 6.07 33.62
C LEU A 126 2.48 6.89 34.72
N GLU A 127 3.68 7.41 34.46
CA GLU A 127 4.45 8.22 35.43
C GLU A 127 4.37 9.72 35.15
N GLY A 128 4.05 10.10 33.92
CA GLY A 128 3.97 11.50 33.53
C GLY A 128 3.13 11.66 32.27
N LEU A 129 2.34 12.72 32.25
CA LEU A 129 1.55 13.11 31.08
C LEU A 129 1.46 14.62 31.02
N THR A 130 1.73 15.18 29.85
CA THR A 130 1.52 16.61 29.58
C THR A 130 0.94 16.76 28.19
N ALA A 131 -0.08 17.59 28.02
CA ALA A 131 -0.62 17.92 26.71
C ALA A 131 -0.69 19.44 26.58
N THR A 132 0.14 20.00 25.70
CA THR A 132 0.28 21.45 25.52
C THR A 132 0.28 21.77 24.03
N ASN A 133 -0.59 22.68 23.59
CA ASN A 133 -0.63 23.18 22.20
C ASN A 133 -0.68 22.07 21.12
N GLY A 134 -1.44 20.99 21.37
CA GLY A 134 -1.60 19.86 20.44
C GLY A 134 -0.43 18.88 20.41
N GLU A 135 0.59 19.09 21.24
CA GLU A 135 1.69 18.15 21.47
C GLU A 135 1.50 17.46 22.83
N SER A 136 1.59 16.14 22.83
CA SER A 136 1.44 15.30 24.01
C SER A 136 2.77 14.64 24.35
N TYR A 137 3.12 14.67 25.62
CA TYR A 137 4.21 13.94 26.24
C TYR A 137 3.63 12.89 27.19
N CYS A 138 4.24 11.71 27.21
CA CYS A 138 3.85 10.63 28.08
C CYS A 138 5.05 9.80 28.50
N ARG A 139 5.11 9.44 29.78
CA ARG A 139 6.14 8.58 30.36
C ARG A 139 5.52 7.32 30.93
N ILE A 140 5.92 6.16 30.41
CA ILE A 140 5.40 4.85 30.80
C ILE A 140 6.52 4.05 31.44
N ARG A 141 6.25 3.43 32.59
CA ARG A 141 7.10 2.40 33.19
C ARG A 141 6.45 1.04 33.02
N ARG A 142 7.18 0.11 32.39
CA ARG A 142 6.73 -1.26 32.14
C ARG A 142 7.74 -2.25 32.70
N ALA A 143 7.30 -3.32 33.37
CA ALA A 143 8.22 -4.40 33.74
C ALA A 143 8.83 -5.05 32.50
N ILE A 144 10.11 -5.40 32.56
CA ILE A 144 10.80 -6.05 31.44
C ILE A 144 10.18 -7.42 31.17
N SER A 145 9.84 -8.17 32.23
CA SER A 145 9.19 -9.47 32.06
C SER A 145 7.70 -9.35 31.75
N GLY A 146 7.26 -10.16 30.79
CA GLY A 146 5.87 -10.41 30.47
C GLY A 146 5.19 -11.45 31.37
N ASN A 147 5.85 -11.93 32.42
CA ASN A 147 5.36 -12.95 33.35
C ASN A 147 4.90 -14.25 32.63
N GLY A 148 5.59 -14.65 31.56
CA GLY A 148 5.27 -15.85 30.78
C GLY A 148 4.00 -15.77 29.93
N SER A 149 3.40 -14.58 29.80
CA SER A 149 2.23 -14.38 28.92
C SER A 149 2.66 -14.39 27.44
N PRO A 150 2.00 -15.16 26.57
CA PRO A 150 2.31 -15.15 25.13
C PRO A 150 1.94 -13.82 24.44
N ARG A 151 1.17 -12.95 25.11
CA ARG A 151 0.68 -11.67 24.57
C ARG A 151 1.43 -10.45 25.13
N ILE A 152 2.29 -10.66 26.12
CA ILE A 152 3.10 -9.61 26.75
C ILE A 152 4.56 -10.02 26.57
N PHE A 153 5.26 -9.37 25.66
CA PHE A 153 6.61 -9.79 25.28
C PHE A 153 7.67 -9.36 26.30
N ASP A 154 8.63 -10.22 26.60
CA ASP A 154 9.78 -9.85 27.43
C ASP A 154 10.65 -8.81 26.69
N LEU A 155 10.98 -7.70 27.34
CA LEU A 155 11.69 -6.56 26.70
C LEU A 155 13.23 -6.68 26.72
N ASP A 156 13.76 -7.83 27.12
CA ASP A 156 15.19 -8.13 27.09
C ASP A 156 15.68 -8.62 25.72
N GLN A 157 14.74 -8.91 24.80
CA GLN A 157 15.00 -9.30 23.42
C GLN A 157 14.95 -8.11 22.44
N PRO A 158 15.61 -8.22 21.27
CA PRO A 158 15.54 -7.20 20.24
C PRO A 158 14.22 -7.26 19.44
N TYR A 159 13.56 -6.12 19.25
CA TYR A 159 12.29 -6.01 18.51
C TYR A 159 12.34 -4.94 17.41
N VAL A 160 11.64 -5.19 16.31
CA VAL A 160 11.23 -4.13 15.38
C VAL A 160 10.23 -3.26 16.12
N ILE A 161 10.48 -1.94 16.14
CA ILE A 161 9.66 -1.01 16.92
C ILE A 161 8.65 -0.35 15.98
N PHE A 162 7.36 -0.54 16.24
CA PHE A 162 6.31 0.22 15.58
C PHE A 162 5.94 1.43 16.43
N LEU A 163 5.93 2.60 15.82
CA LEU A 163 5.46 3.83 16.43
C LEU A 163 4.19 4.28 15.73
N ALA A 164 3.16 4.60 16.51
CA ALA A 164 1.92 5.12 15.95
C ALA A 164 1.19 6.06 16.91
N TYR A 165 0.37 6.94 16.36
CA TYR A 165 -0.62 7.68 17.13
C TYR A 165 -1.95 7.74 16.39
N GLY A 166 -3.05 7.87 17.12
CA GLY A 166 -4.38 7.85 16.51
C GLY A 166 -5.48 8.30 17.44
N PRO A 167 -6.72 8.38 16.96
CA PRO A 167 -7.86 8.63 17.81
C PRO A 167 -8.09 7.44 18.75
N MET A 168 -8.73 7.71 19.89
CA MET A 168 -9.22 6.66 20.79
C MET A 168 -10.47 5.98 20.21
N ASN A 169 -10.65 4.69 20.50
CA ASN A 169 -11.91 3.97 20.26
C ASN A 169 -12.50 3.53 21.61
N GLY A 170 -13.38 4.37 22.18
CA GLY A 170 -13.81 4.22 23.57
C GLY A 170 -12.62 4.34 24.53
N ASN A 171 -12.40 3.32 25.36
CA ASN A 171 -11.25 3.23 26.27
C ASN A 171 -10.03 2.52 25.65
N GLY A 172 -10.09 2.20 24.35
CA GLY A 172 -9.07 1.45 23.62
C GLY A 172 -8.39 2.27 22.52
N ILE A 173 -7.46 1.58 21.86
CA ILE A 173 -6.65 2.11 20.76
C ILE A 173 -7.49 2.07 19.47
N GLY A 174 -7.71 3.23 18.85
CA GLY A 174 -8.36 3.32 17.54
C GLY A 174 -7.38 3.15 16.37
N TYR A 175 -7.90 3.08 15.14
CA TYR A 175 -7.07 2.94 13.96
C TYR A 175 -6.23 4.20 13.69
N HIS A 176 -4.90 4.05 13.66
CA HIS A 176 -3.93 5.16 13.49
C HIS A 176 -3.79 5.69 12.05
N GLN A 177 -4.53 5.14 11.08
CA GLN A 177 -4.46 5.55 9.66
C GLN A 177 -3.01 5.57 9.13
N MET A 178 -2.54 6.73 8.65
CA MET A 178 -1.19 6.94 8.11
C MET A 178 -0.15 7.37 9.15
N ASN A 179 -0.56 7.62 10.40
CA ASN A 179 0.34 8.06 11.47
C ASN A 179 1.06 6.85 12.10
N LYS A 180 1.82 6.12 11.28
CA LYS A 180 2.50 4.87 11.65
C LYS A 180 3.88 4.78 11.02
N TRP A 181 4.83 4.24 11.77
CA TRP A 181 6.22 4.10 11.33
C TRP A 181 6.81 2.79 11.82
N ILE A 182 7.54 2.12 10.94
CA ILE A 182 8.38 0.97 11.25
C ILE A 182 9.77 1.50 11.51
N MET A 183 10.26 1.31 12.73
CA MET A 183 11.58 1.73 13.14
C MET A 183 12.54 0.53 13.16
N PRO A 184 13.86 0.76 13.06
CA PRO A 184 14.85 -0.31 13.06
C PRO A 184 14.73 -1.20 14.29
N ARG A 185 15.08 -2.48 14.15
CA ARG A 185 15.13 -3.43 15.27
C ARG A 185 16.02 -2.85 16.39
N GLN A 186 15.54 -2.81 17.62
CA GLN A 186 16.27 -2.26 18.76
C GLN A 186 16.49 -3.32 19.84
N ALA A 187 17.71 -3.43 20.34
CA ALA A 187 17.99 -4.08 21.63
C ALA A 187 17.70 -3.08 22.75
N LEU A 188 16.50 -3.13 23.31
CA LEU A 188 16.03 -2.13 24.28
C LEU A 188 16.81 -2.15 25.60
N SER A 189 17.51 -3.25 25.89
CA SER A 189 18.41 -3.42 27.04
C SER A 189 19.76 -2.69 26.92
N SER A 190 20.05 -2.06 25.77
CA SER A 190 21.33 -1.39 25.50
C SER A 190 21.60 -0.13 26.33
N TYR A 191 20.57 0.48 26.94
CA TYR A 191 20.71 1.66 27.79
C TYR A 191 20.15 1.37 29.18
N SER A 192 20.90 1.68 30.23
CA SER A 192 20.51 1.50 31.64
C SER A 192 20.80 2.74 32.47
N THR A 193 19.93 3.07 33.43
CA THR A 193 20.11 4.19 34.38
C THR A 193 21.35 4.01 35.27
N THR A 194 21.68 2.76 35.63
CA THR A 194 22.82 2.44 36.51
C THR A 194 24.12 2.18 35.75
N GLY A 195 24.02 1.71 34.50
CA GLY A 195 25.18 1.27 33.71
C GLY A 195 25.50 2.15 32.48
N GLY A 196 24.66 3.12 32.14
CA GLY A 196 24.79 3.90 30.91
C GLY A 196 24.55 3.07 29.65
N PHE A 197 25.21 3.42 28.55
CA PHE A 197 25.17 2.66 27.30
C PHE A 197 26.07 1.42 27.37
N ASN A 198 25.50 0.24 27.12
CA ASN A 198 26.25 -1.03 27.04
C ASN A 198 26.31 -1.55 25.59
N PRO A 199 27.45 -1.38 24.91
CA PRO A 199 27.60 -1.78 23.50
C PRO A 199 27.55 -3.30 23.30
N ASN A 200 27.79 -4.11 24.33
CA ASN A 200 27.76 -5.57 24.24
C ASN A 200 26.32 -6.12 24.23
N MET A 201 25.34 -5.34 24.70
CA MET A 201 23.90 -5.65 24.58
C MET A 201 23.31 -5.16 23.26
N SER A 202 23.89 -4.13 22.65
CA SER A 202 23.63 -3.78 21.25
C SER A 202 24.46 -4.68 20.33
N THR A 203 24.03 -5.93 20.13
CA THR A 203 24.69 -6.82 19.16
C THR A 203 24.69 -6.19 17.76
N PRO A 204 25.62 -6.55 16.85
CA PRO A 204 25.62 -6.07 15.47
C PRO A 204 24.29 -6.30 14.72
N ALA A 205 23.50 -7.30 15.14
CA ALA A 205 22.17 -7.59 14.63
C ALA A 205 21.08 -6.59 15.07
N ALA A 206 21.31 -5.82 16.15
CA ALA A 206 20.43 -4.75 16.62
C ALA A 206 20.64 -3.41 15.88
N ASN A 207 21.63 -3.34 14.98
CA ASN A 207 21.89 -2.17 14.13
C ASN A 207 21.92 -2.49 12.63
N GLN A 208 21.65 -3.74 12.25
CA GLN A 208 21.49 -4.10 10.84
C GLN A 208 20.00 -4.06 10.48
N LEU A 209 19.66 -3.10 9.62
CA LEU A 209 18.47 -3.18 8.79
C LEU A 209 18.45 -4.59 8.15
N PRO A 210 17.32 -5.32 8.15
CA PRO A 210 17.27 -6.58 7.43
C PRO A 210 17.73 -6.35 5.98
N THR A 211 18.89 -6.88 5.61
CA THR A 211 19.43 -6.75 4.24
C THR A 211 18.71 -7.68 3.27
N VAL A 212 17.90 -8.60 3.79
CA VAL A 212 17.15 -9.61 3.05
C VAL A 212 15.66 -9.39 3.29
N ARG A 213 14.90 -9.25 2.21
CA ARG A 213 13.42 -9.18 2.26
C ARG A 213 12.86 -10.48 2.83
N SER A 214 11.89 -10.38 3.74
CA SER A 214 11.12 -11.53 4.19
C SER A 214 10.40 -12.21 3.02
N ASN A 215 10.10 -13.50 3.15
CA ASN A 215 9.41 -14.25 2.10
C ASN A 215 8.06 -13.61 1.74
N GLU A 216 7.32 -13.12 2.74
CA GLU A 216 6.05 -12.43 2.58
C GLU A 216 6.22 -11.12 1.80
N ASP A 217 7.29 -10.37 2.09
CA ASP A 217 7.59 -9.14 1.37
C ASP A 217 7.95 -9.41 -0.11
N GLN A 218 8.73 -10.46 -0.36
CA GLN A 218 9.03 -10.93 -1.70
C GLN A 218 7.76 -11.36 -2.46
N LEU A 219 6.84 -12.04 -1.79
CA LEU A 219 5.55 -12.43 -2.37
C LEU A 219 4.66 -11.21 -2.68
N ARG A 220 4.66 -10.17 -1.84
CA ARG A 220 3.97 -8.90 -2.14
C ARG A 220 4.56 -8.18 -3.35
N VAL A 221 5.88 -8.22 -3.49
CA VAL A 221 6.59 -7.70 -4.67
C VAL A 221 6.21 -8.49 -5.91
N ALA A 222 6.22 -9.82 -5.84
CA ALA A 222 5.80 -10.70 -6.93
C ALA A 222 4.34 -10.44 -7.34
N HIS A 223 3.43 -10.27 -6.37
CA HIS A 223 2.05 -9.86 -6.63
C HIS A 223 1.98 -8.58 -7.46
N GLY A 224 2.66 -7.51 -7.03
CA GLY A 224 2.66 -6.23 -7.74
C GLY A 224 3.17 -6.37 -9.18
N ILE A 225 4.29 -7.07 -9.38
CA ILE A 225 4.89 -7.30 -10.70
C ILE A 225 3.95 -8.11 -11.61
N CYS A 226 3.41 -9.24 -11.13
CA CYS A 226 2.49 -10.07 -11.90
C CYS A 226 1.22 -9.30 -12.28
N MET A 227 0.66 -8.50 -11.37
CA MET A 227 -0.52 -7.68 -11.63
C MET A 227 -0.22 -6.57 -12.66
N SER A 228 0.91 -5.87 -12.54
CA SER A 228 1.32 -4.85 -13.51
C SER A 228 1.50 -5.43 -14.91
N ILE A 229 2.24 -6.53 -15.05
CA ILE A 229 2.48 -7.15 -16.37
C ILE A 229 1.18 -7.72 -16.95
N GLY A 230 0.38 -8.42 -16.13
CA GLY A 230 -0.89 -9.01 -16.54
C GLY A 230 -1.88 -7.95 -17.06
N TRP A 231 -2.16 -6.92 -16.26
CA TRP A 231 -3.18 -5.92 -16.59
C TRP A 231 -2.70 -4.88 -17.61
N MET A 232 -1.49 -4.33 -17.45
CA MET A 232 -1.03 -3.23 -18.31
C MET A 232 -0.61 -3.71 -19.69
N VAL A 233 0.05 -4.86 -19.77
CA VAL A 233 0.62 -5.35 -21.03
C VAL A 233 -0.32 -6.35 -21.69
N PHE A 234 -0.49 -7.54 -21.10
CA PHE A 234 -1.14 -8.65 -21.78
C PHE A 234 -2.65 -8.43 -21.96
N LEU A 235 -3.38 -8.14 -20.89
CA LEU A 235 -4.84 -7.99 -20.95
C LEU A 235 -5.25 -6.75 -21.76
N SER A 236 -4.56 -5.63 -21.60
CA SER A 236 -4.81 -4.41 -22.38
C SER A 236 -4.55 -4.59 -23.87
N THR A 237 -3.42 -5.23 -24.22
CA THR A 237 -3.09 -5.58 -25.62
C THR A 237 -4.12 -6.52 -26.21
N GLY A 238 -4.55 -7.54 -25.45
CA GLY A 238 -5.58 -8.50 -25.86
C GLY A 238 -6.93 -7.85 -26.18
N ILE A 239 -7.33 -6.82 -25.41
CA ILE A 239 -8.56 -6.03 -25.67
C ILE A 239 -8.44 -5.26 -26.99
N LEU A 240 -7.35 -4.54 -27.21
CA LEU A 240 -7.13 -3.76 -28.44
C LEU A 240 -7.05 -4.66 -29.67
N PHE A 241 -6.34 -5.79 -29.55
CA PHE A 241 -6.18 -6.76 -30.63
C PHE A 241 -7.54 -7.33 -31.08
N ALA A 242 -8.38 -7.75 -30.13
CA ALA A 242 -9.70 -8.28 -30.45
C ALA A 242 -10.67 -7.25 -31.05
N ARG A 243 -10.45 -5.96 -30.80
CA ARG A 243 -11.32 -4.88 -31.30
C ARG A 243 -10.90 -4.40 -32.68
N PHE A 244 -9.61 -4.16 -32.89
CA PHE A 244 -9.11 -3.43 -34.07
C PHE A 244 -8.49 -4.31 -35.14
N PHE A 245 -8.02 -5.50 -34.80
CA PHE A 245 -7.22 -6.34 -35.71
C PHE A 245 -8.01 -7.50 -36.35
N ARG A 246 -9.35 -7.46 -36.30
CA ARG A 246 -10.21 -8.53 -36.85
C ARG A 246 -10.01 -8.77 -38.35
N ASP A 247 -9.65 -7.72 -39.09
CA ASP A 247 -9.61 -7.71 -40.56
C ASP A 247 -8.18 -7.58 -41.13
N HIS A 248 -7.15 -7.70 -40.28
CA HIS A 248 -5.75 -7.52 -40.68
C HIS A 248 -5.14 -8.74 -41.38
N LEU A 249 -5.71 -9.94 -41.17
CA LEU A 249 -5.28 -11.19 -41.81
C LEU A 249 -6.50 -12.10 -42.04
N PRO A 250 -7.46 -11.70 -42.90
CA PRO A 250 -8.72 -12.43 -43.06
C PRO A 250 -8.54 -13.81 -43.72
N ASN A 251 -7.49 -13.97 -44.53
CA ASN A 251 -7.22 -15.18 -45.31
C ASN A 251 -6.32 -16.19 -44.56
N THR A 252 -5.78 -15.81 -43.40
CA THR A 252 -4.88 -16.66 -42.62
C THR A 252 -5.65 -17.28 -41.46
N THR A 253 -5.96 -18.58 -41.57
CA THR A 253 -6.75 -19.34 -40.59
C THR A 253 -5.99 -20.57 -40.09
N PRO A 254 -4.91 -20.38 -39.30
CA PRO A 254 -4.17 -21.52 -38.76
C PRO A 254 -5.10 -22.33 -37.84
N GLY A 255 -5.29 -23.62 -38.12
CA GLY A 255 -6.25 -24.47 -37.41
C GLY A 255 -7.71 -24.05 -37.58
N GLY A 256 -8.08 -23.47 -38.74
CA GLY A 256 -9.46 -23.12 -39.08
C GLY A 256 -10.03 -21.91 -38.34
N THR A 257 -9.22 -21.21 -37.56
CA THR A 257 -9.66 -20.05 -36.76
C THR A 257 -8.89 -18.78 -37.15
N LYS A 258 -9.59 -17.63 -37.15
CA LYS A 258 -9.02 -16.33 -37.57
C LYS A 258 -7.86 -15.89 -36.67
N MET A 259 -6.84 -15.28 -37.25
CA MET A 259 -5.61 -14.84 -36.54
C MET A 259 -5.89 -13.92 -35.34
N TRP A 260 -6.83 -12.98 -35.47
CA TRP A 260 -7.18 -12.06 -34.38
C TRP A 260 -7.65 -12.80 -33.12
N PHE A 261 -8.33 -13.94 -33.30
CA PHE A 261 -8.88 -14.72 -32.21
C PHE A 261 -7.79 -15.52 -31.50
N HIS A 262 -6.80 -16.03 -32.24
CA HIS A 262 -5.60 -16.63 -31.65
C HIS A 262 -4.81 -15.60 -30.86
N GLY A 263 -4.53 -14.43 -31.43
CA GLY A 263 -3.81 -13.38 -30.71
C GLY A 263 -4.54 -12.95 -29.44
N HIS A 264 -5.86 -12.71 -29.51
CA HIS A 264 -6.66 -12.43 -28.33
C HIS A 264 -6.53 -13.53 -27.28
N ARG A 265 -6.72 -14.80 -27.67
CA ARG A 265 -6.63 -15.93 -26.73
C ARG A 265 -5.25 -16.02 -26.08
N ILE A 266 -4.16 -15.86 -26.82
CA ILE A 266 -2.79 -15.94 -26.29
C ILE A 266 -2.58 -14.83 -25.26
N PHE A 267 -2.85 -13.57 -25.62
CA PHE A 267 -2.69 -12.44 -24.70
C PHE A 267 -3.56 -12.59 -23.45
N GLN A 268 -4.84 -12.96 -23.62
CA GLN A 268 -5.74 -13.14 -22.47
C GLN A 268 -5.31 -14.31 -21.59
N SER A 269 -4.82 -15.42 -22.15
CA SER A 269 -4.41 -16.59 -21.36
C SER A 269 -3.17 -16.29 -20.52
N ILE A 270 -2.17 -15.61 -21.09
CA ILE A 270 -0.97 -15.19 -20.34
C ILE A 270 -1.37 -14.20 -19.25
N GLY A 271 -2.19 -13.20 -19.57
CA GLY A 271 -2.68 -12.21 -18.61
C GLY A 271 -3.45 -12.85 -17.45
N VAL A 272 -4.39 -13.75 -17.74
CA VAL A 272 -5.13 -14.50 -16.71
C VAL A 272 -4.17 -15.34 -15.85
N GLY A 273 -3.22 -16.07 -16.44
CA GLY A 273 -2.22 -16.85 -15.70
C GLY A 273 -1.41 -15.99 -14.73
N LEU A 274 -0.93 -14.83 -15.19
CA LEU A 274 -0.19 -13.87 -14.34
C LEU A 274 -1.05 -13.32 -13.21
N THR A 275 -2.32 -12.95 -13.47
CA THR A 275 -3.20 -12.44 -12.42
C THR A 275 -3.56 -13.51 -11.38
N ILE A 276 -3.72 -14.77 -11.77
CA ILE A 276 -3.91 -15.89 -10.83
C ILE A 276 -2.66 -16.05 -9.97
N ALA A 277 -1.47 -16.12 -10.56
CA ALA A 277 -0.22 -16.24 -9.83
C ALA A 277 -0.02 -15.08 -8.85
N GLY A 278 -0.21 -13.84 -9.31
CA GLY A 278 -0.12 -12.65 -8.46
C GLY A 278 -1.15 -12.67 -7.33
N PHE A 279 -2.36 -13.15 -7.58
CA PHE A 279 -3.40 -13.27 -6.56
C PHE A 279 -3.04 -14.31 -5.49
N VAL A 280 -2.50 -15.46 -5.90
CA VAL A 280 -1.99 -16.46 -4.94
C VAL A 280 -0.86 -15.89 -4.09
N CYS A 281 0.10 -15.18 -4.71
CA CYS A 281 1.21 -14.57 -3.98
C CYS A 281 0.74 -13.65 -2.85
N ILE A 282 -0.25 -12.78 -3.10
CA ILE A 282 -0.72 -11.85 -2.05
C ILE A 282 -1.53 -12.54 -0.95
N PHE A 283 -2.26 -13.62 -1.26
CA PHE A 283 -2.96 -14.39 -0.22
C PHE A 283 -1.97 -15.15 0.65
N VAL A 284 -0.98 -15.80 0.06
CA VAL A 284 0.09 -16.50 0.81
C VAL A 284 0.88 -15.50 1.65
N ALA A 285 1.23 -14.33 1.10
CA ALA A 285 1.95 -13.29 1.85
C ALA A 285 1.18 -12.72 3.06
N ASN A 286 -0.14 -12.93 3.13
CA ASN A 286 -0.98 -12.46 4.22
C ASN A 286 -1.60 -13.64 5.01
N ASP A 287 -1.00 -14.83 4.97
CA ASP A 287 -1.49 -16.02 5.67
C ASP A 287 -2.96 -16.35 5.39
N TRP A 288 -3.39 -16.16 4.15
CA TRP A 288 -4.78 -16.34 3.70
C TRP A 288 -5.80 -15.44 4.42
N ARG A 289 -5.35 -14.39 5.10
CA ARG A 289 -6.22 -13.42 5.79
C ARG A 289 -6.74 -12.37 4.82
N TRP A 290 -8.05 -12.16 4.85
CA TRP A 290 -8.71 -11.15 4.04
C TRP A 290 -8.42 -9.73 4.56
N SER A 291 -7.96 -8.86 3.67
CA SER A 291 -7.64 -7.44 3.97
C SER A 291 -8.67 -6.44 3.43
N GLY A 292 -9.77 -6.93 2.84
CA GLY A 292 -10.86 -6.10 2.31
C GLY A 292 -12.01 -5.89 3.29
N PRO A 293 -13.16 -5.36 2.79
CA PRO A 293 -14.32 -5.10 3.63
C PRO A 293 -14.85 -6.37 4.27
N LYS A 294 -15.26 -6.31 5.54
CA LYS A 294 -15.80 -7.44 6.30
C LYS A 294 -17.01 -7.03 7.16
N ALA A 295 -17.94 -7.96 7.35
CA ALA A 295 -19.08 -7.75 8.23
C ALA A 295 -18.60 -7.60 9.68
N GLY A 296 -19.04 -6.54 10.37
CA GLY A 296 -18.64 -6.23 11.75
C GLY A 296 -17.38 -5.36 11.91
N ALA A 297 -16.69 -5.01 10.82
CA ALA A 297 -15.62 -4.00 10.85
C ALA A 297 -16.18 -2.58 10.94
N THR A 298 -15.39 -1.64 11.46
CA THR A 298 -15.80 -0.23 11.52
C THR A 298 -15.88 0.38 10.11
N VAL A 299 -16.55 1.52 9.99
CA VAL A 299 -16.66 2.24 8.71
C VAL A 299 -15.27 2.64 8.20
N GLU A 300 -14.41 3.09 9.10
CA GLU A 300 -13.04 3.53 8.79
C GLU A 300 -12.16 2.37 8.30
N GLU A 301 -12.31 1.18 8.88
CA GLU A 301 -11.59 -0.02 8.44
C GLU A 301 -12.03 -0.43 7.03
N ASN A 302 -13.34 -0.51 6.81
CA ASN A 302 -13.93 -0.91 5.53
C ASN A 302 -13.63 0.11 4.41
N GLN A 303 -13.52 1.39 4.74
CA GLN A 303 -13.21 2.47 3.80
C GLN A 303 -11.70 2.76 3.68
N SER A 304 -10.84 2.00 4.37
CA SER A 304 -9.40 2.16 4.21
C SER A 304 -8.95 1.84 2.79
N TRP A 305 -7.91 2.53 2.29
CA TRP A 305 -7.41 2.32 0.93
C TRP A 305 -6.95 0.89 0.65
N ASN A 306 -6.42 0.20 1.66
CA ASN A 306 -6.09 -1.23 1.58
C ASN A 306 -7.34 -2.09 1.34
N SER A 307 -8.43 -1.75 2.03
CA SER A 307 -9.69 -2.45 1.91
C SER A 307 -10.30 -2.26 0.51
N ILE A 308 -10.34 -1.02 0.04
CA ILE A 308 -10.87 -0.66 -1.29
C ILE A 308 -10.02 -1.29 -2.40
N HIS A 309 -8.69 -1.24 -2.32
CA HIS A 309 -7.79 -1.92 -3.26
C HIS A 309 -8.11 -3.42 -3.34
N SER A 310 -8.26 -4.08 -2.18
CA SER A 310 -8.51 -5.51 -2.09
C SER A 310 -9.82 -5.92 -2.76
N ILE A 311 -10.91 -5.18 -2.54
CA ILE A 311 -12.21 -5.51 -3.15
C ILE A 311 -12.24 -5.19 -4.64
N CYS A 312 -11.68 -4.05 -5.09
CA CYS A 312 -11.58 -3.73 -6.51
C CYS A 312 -10.74 -4.77 -7.27
N GLY A 313 -9.59 -5.15 -6.70
CA GLY A 313 -8.70 -6.16 -7.28
C GLY A 313 -9.35 -7.56 -7.33
N LEU A 314 -10.04 -7.98 -6.26
CA LEU A 314 -10.79 -9.24 -6.23
C LEU A 314 -11.87 -9.28 -7.31
N LEU A 315 -12.72 -8.26 -7.38
CA LEU A 315 -13.79 -8.20 -8.38
C LEU A 315 -13.22 -8.19 -9.80
N ALA A 316 -12.15 -7.43 -10.06
CA ALA A 316 -11.47 -7.43 -11.34
C ALA A 316 -10.99 -8.83 -11.75
N CYS A 317 -10.32 -9.53 -10.82
CA CYS A 317 -9.78 -10.87 -11.03
C CYS A 317 -10.88 -11.90 -11.28
N VAL A 318 -11.89 -11.99 -10.39
CA VAL A 318 -13.00 -12.94 -10.51
C VAL A 318 -13.73 -12.76 -11.83
N ILE A 319 -14.02 -11.51 -12.22
CA ILE A 319 -14.69 -11.23 -13.50
C ILE A 319 -13.81 -11.63 -14.68
N ALA A 320 -12.49 -11.38 -14.64
CA ALA A 320 -11.56 -11.77 -15.70
C ALA A 320 -11.43 -13.30 -15.82
N TRP A 321 -11.32 -14.02 -14.71
CA TRP A 321 -11.19 -15.47 -14.68
C TRP A 321 -12.47 -16.20 -15.10
N ALA A 322 -13.62 -15.56 -14.90
CA ALA A 322 -14.89 -16.03 -15.43
C ALA A 322 -15.02 -15.85 -16.96
N GLN A 323 -14.25 -14.93 -17.59
CA GLN A 323 -14.38 -14.69 -19.04
C GLN A 323 -14.02 -15.91 -19.91
N PRO A 324 -12.92 -16.66 -19.65
CA PRO A 324 -12.65 -17.91 -20.36
C PRO A 324 -13.75 -18.95 -20.19
N LEU A 325 -14.35 -19.07 -19.00
CA LEU A 325 -15.46 -20.00 -18.75
C LEU A 325 -16.71 -19.61 -19.53
N ASN A 326 -17.04 -18.31 -19.54
CA ASN A 326 -18.12 -17.76 -20.37
C ASN A 326 -17.88 -18.06 -21.87
N ALA A 327 -16.62 -18.07 -22.32
CA ALA A 327 -16.29 -18.38 -23.71
C ALA A 327 -16.55 -19.86 -24.09
N VAL A 328 -16.69 -20.78 -23.13
CA VAL A 328 -17.12 -22.17 -23.37
C VAL A 328 -18.60 -22.21 -23.75
N PHE A 329 -19.44 -21.42 -23.09
CA PHE A 329 -20.87 -21.30 -23.38
C PHE A 329 -21.18 -20.42 -24.61
N ARG A 330 -20.15 -20.10 -25.41
CA ARG A 330 -20.29 -19.23 -26.57
C ARG A 330 -21.05 -19.92 -27.71
N CYS A 331 -22.27 -19.45 -28.00
CA CYS A 331 -23.10 -19.96 -29.10
C CYS A 331 -22.41 -19.84 -30.46
N HIS A 332 -22.84 -20.64 -31.45
CA HIS A 332 -22.32 -20.57 -32.83
C HIS A 332 -22.60 -19.18 -33.46
N PRO A 333 -21.75 -18.65 -34.38
CA PRO A 333 -21.93 -17.31 -34.95
C PRO A 333 -23.28 -17.00 -35.61
N GLY A 334 -24.05 -18.02 -36.03
CA GLY A 334 -25.37 -17.87 -36.65
C GLY A 334 -26.55 -17.85 -35.67
N GLU A 335 -26.33 -18.07 -34.38
CA GLU A 335 -27.40 -18.23 -33.39
C GLU A 335 -27.93 -16.90 -32.84
N ARG A 336 -29.25 -16.84 -32.60
CA ARG A 336 -29.91 -15.61 -32.09
C ARG A 336 -29.35 -15.16 -30.74
N ALA A 337 -28.98 -16.09 -29.85
CA ALA A 337 -28.42 -15.76 -28.54
C ALA A 337 -26.97 -15.21 -28.59
N ARG A 338 -26.30 -15.22 -29.76
CA ARG A 338 -24.90 -14.78 -29.87
C ARG A 338 -24.71 -13.30 -29.51
N PHE A 339 -25.70 -12.45 -29.74
CA PHE A 339 -25.60 -11.03 -29.36
C PHE A 339 -25.54 -10.86 -27.84
N ILE A 340 -26.26 -11.68 -27.08
CA ILE A 340 -26.29 -11.65 -25.61
C ILE A 340 -24.89 -11.95 -25.09
N PHE A 341 -24.30 -13.05 -25.54
CA PHE A 341 -22.92 -13.41 -25.22
C PHE A 341 -21.95 -12.27 -25.55
N ASN A 342 -22.03 -11.69 -26.75
CA ASN A 342 -21.12 -10.63 -27.18
C ASN A 342 -21.24 -9.38 -26.29
N TRP A 343 -22.44 -9.03 -25.84
CA TRP A 343 -22.67 -7.89 -24.96
C TRP A 343 -22.15 -8.15 -23.55
N ILE A 344 -22.50 -9.30 -22.96
CA ILE A 344 -22.04 -9.73 -21.63
C ILE A 344 -20.51 -9.79 -21.60
N HIS A 345 -19.90 -10.50 -22.55
CA HIS A 345 -18.44 -10.65 -22.62
C HIS A 345 -17.73 -9.30 -22.74
N ARG A 346 -18.26 -8.38 -23.56
CA ARG A 346 -17.67 -7.04 -23.72
C ARG A 346 -17.84 -6.18 -22.48
N PHE A 347 -19.03 -6.17 -21.88
CA PHE A 347 -19.33 -5.36 -20.70
C PHE A 347 -18.48 -5.79 -19.51
N PHE A 348 -18.51 -7.08 -19.16
CA PHE A 348 -17.74 -7.60 -18.04
C PHE A 348 -16.22 -7.61 -18.31
N GLY A 349 -15.80 -7.86 -19.56
CA GLY A 349 -14.39 -7.78 -19.93
C GLY A 349 -13.81 -6.37 -19.74
N PHE A 350 -14.50 -5.34 -20.22
CA PHE A 350 -14.04 -3.96 -20.04
C PHE A 350 -14.24 -3.46 -18.60
N GLY A 351 -15.32 -3.86 -17.93
CA GLY A 351 -15.57 -3.53 -16.52
C GLY A 351 -14.48 -4.09 -15.59
N SER A 352 -14.04 -5.33 -15.83
CA SER A 352 -12.90 -5.94 -15.13
C SER A 352 -11.62 -5.12 -15.30
N TRP A 353 -11.33 -4.67 -16.53
CA TRP A 353 -10.17 -3.83 -16.80
C TRP A 353 -10.24 -2.49 -16.06
N LEU A 354 -11.41 -1.84 -15.99
CA LEU A 354 -11.60 -0.59 -15.24
C LEU A 354 -11.39 -0.78 -13.72
N LEU A 355 -11.92 -1.87 -13.15
CA LEU A 355 -11.72 -2.20 -11.75
C LEU A 355 -10.24 -2.47 -11.43
N ALA A 356 -9.53 -3.17 -12.33
CA ALA A 356 -8.10 -3.38 -12.19
C ALA A 356 -7.31 -2.07 -12.29
N ALA A 357 -7.67 -1.20 -13.24
CA ALA A 357 -7.04 0.11 -13.38
C ALA A 357 -7.24 0.96 -12.12
N ALA A 358 -8.43 0.93 -11.52
CA ALA A 358 -8.70 1.59 -10.24
C ALA A 358 -7.85 0.99 -9.11
N ALA A 359 -7.76 -0.34 -9.01
CA ALA A 359 -6.97 -1.01 -7.98
C ALA A 359 -5.46 -0.66 -8.09
N ILE A 360 -4.90 -0.65 -9.30
CA ILE A 360 -3.50 -0.26 -9.54
C ILE A 360 -3.30 1.23 -9.22
N MET A 361 -4.25 2.10 -9.58
CA MET A 361 -4.19 3.53 -9.23
C MET A 361 -4.14 3.74 -7.72
N ILE A 362 -5.01 3.04 -6.96
CA ILE A 362 -5.03 3.10 -5.50
C ILE A 362 -3.66 2.68 -4.94
N ALA A 363 -3.05 1.62 -5.48
CA ALA A 363 -1.72 1.20 -5.06
C ALA A 363 -0.68 2.31 -5.32
N CYS A 364 -0.62 2.87 -6.53
CA CYS A 364 0.34 3.93 -6.89
C CYS A 364 0.22 5.17 -5.99
N VAL A 365 -0.99 5.54 -5.58
CA VAL A 365 -1.23 6.76 -4.78
C VAL A 365 -1.05 6.49 -3.28
N HIS A 366 -1.65 5.42 -2.76
CA HIS A 366 -1.85 5.24 -1.32
C HIS A 366 -0.92 4.24 -0.65
N PHE A 367 -0.14 3.44 -1.39
CA PHE A 367 0.74 2.44 -0.78
C PHE A 367 2.15 3.01 -0.59
N ASP A 368 2.35 3.74 0.52
CA ASP A 368 3.54 4.56 0.82
C ASP A 368 4.88 3.84 0.64
N LEU A 369 4.93 2.54 0.94
CA LEU A 369 6.16 1.75 0.98
C LEU A 369 6.28 0.72 -0.16
N MET A 370 5.32 0.67 -1.08
CA MET A 370 5.34 -0.33 -2.15
C MET A 370 6.20 0.04 -3.35
N PHE A 371 6.59 1.31 -3.46
CA PHE A 371 7.38 1.83 -4.58
C PHE A 371 8.57 2.63 -4.05
N SER A 372 9.72 2.51 -4.71
CA SER A 372 10.88 3.39 -4.46
C SER A 372 10.55 4.87 -4.62
N SER A 373 9.75 5.20 -5.63
CA SER A 373 9.17 6.53 -5.83
C SER A 373 7.71 6.40 -6.27
N ARG A 374 6.79 6.77 -5.37
CA ARG A 374 5.34 6.76 -5.66
C ARG A 374 4.94 7.79 -6.70
N VAL A 375 5.55 8.97 -6.67
CA VAL A 375 5.25 10.03 -7.65
C VAL A 375 5.60 9.56 -9.06
N SER A 376 6.72 8.86 -9.21
CA SER A 376 7.11 8.26 -10.48
C SER A 376 6.15 7.13 -10.89
N ALA A 377 5.79 6.24 -9.96
CA ALA A 377 4.83 5.15 -10.25
C ALA A 377 3.46 5.69 -10.70
N PHE A 378 2.94 6.71 -10.01
CA PHE A 378 1.72 7.42 -10.36
C PHE A 378 1.82 8.04 -11.76
N GLY A 379 2.88 8.82 -12.03
CA GLY A 379 3.08 9.46 -13.34
C GLY A 379 3.20 8.46 -14.48
N LEU A 380 3.93 7.35 -14.28
CA LEU A 380 4.07 6.27 -15.26
C LEU A 380 2.72 5.57 -15.53
N PHE A 381 1.92 5.34 -14.50
CA PHE A 381 0.62 4.71 -14.66
C PHE A 381 -0.39 5.63 -15.36
N ILE A 382 -0.37 6.94 -15.09
CA ILE A 382 -1.16 7.93 -15.83
C ILE A 382 -0.71 7.99 -17.30
N ALA A 383 0.59 7.98 -17.57
CA ALA A 383 1.11 7.95 -18.94
C ALA A 383 0.65 6.68 -19.69
N PHE A 384 0.64 5.53 -19.02
CA PHE A 384 0.06 4.29 -19.57
C PHE A 384 -1.43 4.44 -19.90
N LEU A 385 -2.24 4.96 -18.98
CA LEU A 385 -3.69 5.15 -19.20
C LEU A 385 -3.96 6.14 -20.34
N ALA A 386 -3.18 7.22 -20.43
CA ALA A 386 -3.27 8.19 -21.52
C ALA A 386 -2.91 7.55 -22.86
N ALA A 387 -1.83 6.76 -22.92
CA ALA A 387 -1.42 6.05 -24.14
C ALA A 387 -2.46 5.01 -24.58
N PHE A 388 -3.02 4.24 -23.64
CA PHE A 388 -4.09 3.28 -23.91
C PHE A 388 -5.35 3.99 -24.43
N GLY A 389 -5.79 5.06 -23.76
CA GLY A 389 -6.94 5.87 -24.17
C GLY A 389 -6.76 6.53 -25.53
N LEU A 390 -5.58 7.14 -25.78
CA LEU A 390 -5.26 7.73 -27.07
C LEU A 390 -5.24 6.67 -28.18
N CYS A 391 -4.61 5.52 -27.94
CA CYS A 391 -4.60 4.41 -28.90
C CYS A 391 -6.02 3.93 -29.20
N LEU A 392 -6.87 3.75 -28.18
CA LEU A 392 -8.28 3.41 -28.34
C LEU A 392 -9.02 4.40 -29.24
N ILE A 393 -8.88 5.70 -28.95
CA ILE A 393 -9.57 6.76 -29.69
C ILE A 393 -9.10 6.79 -31.15
N VAL A 394 -7.79 6.81 -31.37
CA VAL A 394 -7.20 6.89 -32.72
C VAL A 394 -7.58 5.67 -33.57
N LEU A 395 -7.45 4.46 -33.02
CA LEU A 395 -7.82 3.24 -33.73
C LEU A 395 -9.33 3.17 -34.01
N GLN A 396 -10.16 3.68 -33.11
CA GLN A 396 -11.61 3.79 -33.30
C GLN A 396 -11.98 4.79 -34.39
N LEU A 397 -11.32 5.96 -34.42
CA LEU A 397 -11.50 6.94 -35.49
C LEU A 397 -11.13 6.35 -36.85
N LEU A 398 -10.01 5.62 -36.94
CA LEU A 398 -9.61 4.94 -38.18
C LEU A 398 -10.62 3.89 -38.65
N GLN A 399 -11.21 3.11 -37.72
CA GLN A 399 -12.30 2.20 -38.06
C GLN A 399 -13.53 2.94 -38.58
N CYS A 400 -13.93 4.05 -37.94
CA CYS A 400 -15.04 4.87 -38.40
C CYS A 400 -14.79 5.46 -39.80
N VAL A 401 -13.58 5.97 -40.06
CA VAL A 401 -13.19 6.49 -41.39
C VAL A 401 -13.24 5.38 -42.44
N GLY A 402 -12.74 4.18 -42.12
CA GLY A 402 -12.80 3.03 -43.03
C GLY A 402 -14.22 2.60 -43.36
N TRP A 403 -15.12 2.66 -42.38
CA TRP A 403 -16.53 2.38 -42.57
C TRP A 403 -17.25 3.45 -43.42
N ILE A 404 -16.94 4.74 -43.21
CA ILE A 404 -17.47 5.84 -44.04
C ILE A 404 -16.98 5.70 -45.49
N LYS A 405 -15.68 5.43 -45.69
CA LYS A 405 -15.12 5.20 -47.04
C LYS A 405 -15.78 4.03 -47.74
N GLN A 406 -16.01 2.92 -47.05
CA GLN A 406 -16.71 1.78 -47.61
C GLN A 406 -18.14 2.12 -48.02
N ARG A 407 -18.89 2.87 -47.20
CA ARG A 407 -20.25 3.32 -47.55
C ARG A 407 -20.28 4.27 -48.74
N ARG A 408 -19.35 5.23 -48.80
CA ARG A 408 -19.25 6.18 -49.92
C ARG A 408 -18.81 5.50 -51.21
N GLY A 409 -17.87 4.55 -51.15
CA GLY A 409 -17.43 3.76 -52.30
C GLY A 409 -18.51 2.81 -52.82
N ALA A 410 -19.31 2.20 -51.93
CA ALA A 410 -20.45 1.38 -52.33
C ALA A 410 -21.58 2.18 -53.01
N ALA A 411 -21.66 3.49 -52.76
CA ALA A 411 -22.62 4.39 -53.40
C ALA A 411 -22.14 4.93 -54.77
N GLY A 412 -20.90 4.64 -55.19
CA GLY A 412 -20.31 5.26 -56.39
C GLY A 412 -19.34 4.40 -57.20
N ALA A 413 -19.29 3.07 -57.00
CA ALA A 413 -18.39 2.18 -57.76
C ALA A 413 -19.16 1.17 -58.60
N ASP A 414 -18.89 1.17 -59.91
CA ASP A 414 -19.17 0.05 -60.81
C ASP A 414 -18.46 -1.19 -60.27
N MET A 415 -19.22 -2.26 -60.01
CA MET A 415 -18.66 -3.51 -59.50
C MET A 415 -17.84 -4.19 -60.60
N GLU A 416 -16.51 -4.17 -60.47
CA GLU A 416 -15.63 -4.93 -61.36
C GLU A 416 -15.79 -6.43 -61.08
N MET A 417 -16.50 -7.11 -61.98
CA MET A 417 -16.73 -8.56 -61.94
C MET A 417 -15.61 -9.25 -62.71
N VAL A 418 -14.71 -9.92 -61.99
CA VAL A 418 -13.67 -10.74 -62.63
C VAL A 418 -14.18 -12.18 -62.72
N GLN A 419 -14.37 -12.67 -63.95
CA GLN A 419 -14.67 -14.08 -64.22
C GLN A 419 -13.38 -14.90 -64.20
N ILE A 420 -13.25 -15.84 -63.26
CA ILE A 420 -12.20 -16.87 -63.29
C ILE A 420 -12.91 -18.23 -63.21
N GLY A 421 -12.81 -19.03 -64.26
CA GLY A 421 -13.31 -20.41 -64.28
C GLY A 421 -14.83 -20.56 -64.11
N GLY A 422 -15.63 -19.64 -64.66
CA GLY A 422 -17.10 -19.77 -64.66
C GLY A 422 -17.80 -19.41 -63.34
N GLN A 423 -17.06 -18.98 -62.30
CA GLN A 423 -17.65 -18.40 -61.09
C GLN A 423 -17.39 -16.89 -61.00
N THR A 424 -18.47 -16.11 -60.89
CA THR A 424 -18.41 -14.69 -60.58
C THR A 424 -18.07 -14.50 -59.10
N ARG A 425 -16.84 -14.06 -58.81
CA ARG A 425 -16.48 -13.55 -57.48
C ARG A 425 -16.45 -12.03 -57.52
N VAL A 426 -17.22 -11.41 -56.64
CA VAL A 426 -17.11 -9.98 -56.35
C VAL A 426 -15.79 -9.76 -55.61
N VAL A 427 -14.76 -9.30 -56.32
CA VAL A 427 -13.50 -8.87 -55.71
C VAL A 427 -13.74 -7.46 -55.18
N HIS A 428 -14.05 -7.33 -53.90
CA HIS A 428 -14.01 -6.00 -53.29
C HIS A 428 -12.58 -5.48 -53.39
N ALA A 429 -12.37 -4.45 -54.21
CA ALA A 429 -11.12 -3.71 -54.24
C ALA A 429 -10.67 -3.39 -52.81
N ASN A 430 -9.38 -3.54 -52.55
CA ASN A 430 -8.71 -3.53 -51.25
C ASN A 430 -8.72 -2.13 -50.58
N SER A 431 -9.87 -1.44 -50.59
CA SER A 431 -10.11 -0.02 -50.29
C SER A 431 -9.60 0.41 -48.91
N ASN A 432 -9.60 -0.52 -47.94
CA ASN A 432 -9.16 -0.25 -46.56
C ASN A 432 -7.75 -0.81 -46.24
N SER A 433 -6.95 -1.23 -47.23
CA SER A 433 -5.57 -1.70 -47.00
C SER A 433 -4.68 -0.64 -46.34
N GLY A 434 -4.73 0.61 -46.80
CA GLY A 434 -3.97 1.72 -46.22
C GLY A 434 -4.34 2.00 -44.76
N ILE A 435 -5.63 1.96 -44.42
CA ILE A 435 -6.12 2.16 -43.05
C ILE A 435 -5.62 1.04 -42.14
N ARG A 436 -5.64 -0.22 -42.60
CA ARG A 436 -5.14 -1.36 -41.82
C ARG A 436 -3.64 -1.27 -41.55
N ARG A 437 -2.85 -0.87 -42.56
CA ARG A 437 -1.41 -0.60 -42.38
C ARG A 437 -1.19 0.49 -41.35
N LEU A 438 -1.94 1.59 -41.43
CA LEU A 438 -1.84 2.70 -40.48
C LEU A 438 -2.22 2.27 -39.06
N GLN A 439 -3.28 1.46 -38.89
CA GLN A 439 -3.66 0.89 -37.59
C GLN A 439 -2.52 0.04 -36.98
N ALA A 440 -1.85 -0.79 -37.79
CA ALA A 440 -0.73 -1.59 -37.31
C ALA A 440 0.47 -0.71 -36.90
N ILE A 441 0.81 0.31 -37.70
CA ILE A 441 1.91 1.24 -37.39
C ILE A 441 1.62 2.01 -36.10
N LEU A 442 0.42 2.55 -35.94
CA LEU A 442 0.04 3.34 -34.76
C LEU A 442 -0.12 2.51 -33.49
N PHE A 443 -0.23 1.18 -33.62
CA PHE A 443 -0.25 0.28 -32.48
C PHE A 443 1.14 0.05 -31.87
N VAL A 444 2.21 0.15 -32.67
CA VAL A 444 3.59 -0.07 -32.20
C VAL A 444 4.00 0.91 -31.10
N PRO A 445 3.78 2.25 -31.23
CA PRO A 445 4.07 3.19 -30.15
C PRO A 445 3.34 2.85 -28.84
N TYR A 446 2.08 2.42 -28.91
CA TYR A 446 1.33 2.00 -27.73
C TYR A 446 2.01 0.81 -27.02
N ILE A 447 2.44 -0.21 -27.78
CA ILE A 447 3.13 -1.38 -27.22
C ILE A 447 4.43 -0.94 -26.53
N VAL A 448 5.22 -0.06 -27.17
CA VAL A 448 6.46 0.45 -26.59
C VAL A 448 6.20 1.19 -25.28
N VAL A 449 5.20 2.08 -25.24
CA VAL A 449 4.84 2.82 -24.03
C VAL A 449 4.28 1.90 -22.95
N ALA A 450 3.44 0.93 -23.31
CA ALA A 450 2.85 -0.02 -22.36
C ALA A 450 3.93 -0.89 -21.68
N TRP A 451 4.87 -1.42 -22.44
CA TRP A 451 6.00 -2.16 -21.89
C TRP A 451 6.95 -1.26 -21.10
N GLY A 452 7.32 -0.10 -21.64
CA GLY A 452 8.27 0.81 -20.99
C GLY A 452 7.75 1.30 -19.62
N THR A 453 6.49 1.74 -19.56
CA THR A 453 5.86 2.16 -18.29
C THR A 453 5.68 0.99 -17.33
N CYS A 454 5.27 -0.19 -17.81
CA CYS A 454 5.12 -1.38 -16.97
C CYS A 454 6.45 -1.84 -16.36
N ILE A 455 7.51 -1.92 -17.17
CA ILE A 455 8.86 -2.30 -16.71
C ILE A 455 9.35 -1.28 -15.69
N ALA A 456 9.21 0.02 -15.95
CA ALA A 456 9.61 1.05 -15.02
C ALA A 456 8.86 0.94 -13.68
N ILE A 457 7.55 0.67 -13.69
CA ILE A 457 6.77 0.40 -12.48
C ILE A 457 7.28 -0.86 -11.76
N CYS A 458 7.54 -1.96 -12.49
CA CYS A 458 8.08 -3.19 -11.89
C CYS A 458 9.45 -2.95 -11.23
N VAL A 459 10.31 -2.12 -11.82
CA VAL A 459 11.58 -1.70 -11.22
C VAL A 459 11.34 -0.89 -9.95
N LEU A 460 10.38 0.05 -9.95
CA LEU A 460 10.04 0.82 -8.74
C LEU A 460 9.52 -0.06 -7.61
N ILE A 461 8.75 -1.12 -7.92
CA ILE A 461 8.31 -2.13 -6.94
C ILE A 461 9.51 -2.96 -6.48
N GLY A 462 10.36 -3.39 -7.42
CA GLY A 462 11.55 -4.20 -7.15
C GLY A 462 12.58 -3.48 -6.28
N LEU A 463 12.73 -2.15 -6.45
CA LEU A 463 13.62 -1.29 -5.68
C LEU A 463 12.93 -0.61 -4.49
N LYS A 464 11.72 -1.06 -4.10
CA LYS A 464 11.06 -0.50 -2.93
C LYS A 464 11.97 -0.60 -1.69
N PRO A 465 11.89 0.37 -0.77
CA PRO A 465 12.73 0.35 0.42
C PRO A 465 12.58 -0.94 1.21
N ILE A 466 13.69 -1.44 1.73
CA ILE A 466 13.71 -2.54 2.70
C ILE A 466 13.71 -1.85 4.06
N PHE A 467 12.59 -1.92 4.79
CA PHE A 467 12.46 -1.37 6.14
C PHE A 467 12.22 -2.51 7.10
#